data_AF-A0A4Q3N3D8-F1
#
_entry.id   AF-A0A4Q3N3D8-F1
#
_cell.length_a   1.000
_cell.length_b   1.000
_cell.length_c   1.000
_cell.angle_alpha   90.00
_cell.angle_beta   90.00
_cell.angle_gamma   90.00
#
_symmetry.space_group_name_H-M   'P 1'
#
loop_
_entity.id
_entity.type
_entity.pdbx_description
1 polymer ?
#
loop_
_entity_poly.entity_id
_entity_poly.type
_entity_poly.pdbx_seq_one_letter_code
_entity_poly.pdbx_strand_id
1 'polypeptide(L)' 'LRRALHLPEHEVGALAGVTRHAARALGLTDRGVLSAGKRADFVLWEVESPAELSYAMGSNPCRAVYVEGRER' A
#
# COMPACT_ATOMS: atom_id res chain seq x y z
N LEU A 1 -31.09 11.40 -3.71
CA LEU A 1 -30.45 10.46 -2.76
C LEU A 1 -28.94 10.65 -2.81
N ARG A 2 -28.45 11.77 -2.26
CA ARG A 2 -27.03 12.17 -2.25
C ARG A 2 -26.58 12.19 -0.79
N ARG A 3 -26.04 11.06 -0.32
CA ARG A 3 -25.16 10.96 0.86
C ARG A 3 -23.94 10.23 0.29
N ALA A 4 -22.81 10.86 -0.02
CA ALA A 4 -22.03 11.73 0.87
C ALA A 4 -22.08 11.21 2.30
N LEU A 5 -21.83 9.91 2.45
CA LEU A 5 -21.31 9.38 3.70
C LEU A 5 -19.89 9.94 3.80
N HIS A 6 -19.78 10.96 4.63
CA HIS A 6 -18.59 11.42 5.29
C HIS A 6 -17.84 10.17 5.82
N LEU A 7 -16.90 9.65 5.03
CA LEU A 7 -15.98 8.62 5.50
C LEU A 7 -15.14 9.30 6.58
N PRO A 8 -15.18 8.84 7.84
CA PRO A 8 -14.38 9.44 8.90
C PRO A 8 -12.91 9.38 8.51
N GLU A 9 -12.18 10.46 8.79
CA GLU A 9 -10.81 10.71 8.36
C GLU A 9 -9.76 9.83 9.08
N HIS A 10 -10.17 8.64 9.55
CA HIS A 10 -9.40 7.77 10.44
C HIS A 10 -9.50 6.26 10.15
N GLU A 11 -9.99 5.84 8.97
CA GLU A 11 -9.92 4.42 8.62
C GLU A 11 -8.51 4.06 8.12
N VAL A 12 -7.64 3.65 9.04
CA VAL A 12 -6.33 3.10 8.68
C VAL A 12 -6.53 1.71 8.09
N GLY A 13 -6.74 1.63 6.78
CA GLY A 13 -6.88 0.35 6.07
C GLY A 13 -5.63 -0.54 6.22
N ALA A 14 -5.82 -1.86 6.11
CA ALA A 14 -4.75 -2.85 6.31
C ALA A 14 -3.50 -2.57 5.44
N LEU A 15 -3.68 -2.13 4.19
CA LEU A 15 -2.57 -1.73 3.31
C LEU A 15 -1.74 -0.57 3.90
N ALA A 16 -2.38 0.45 4.48
CA ALA A 16 -1.67 1.53 5.14
C ALA A 16 -0.93 1.04 6.39
N GLY A 17 -1.55 0.10 7.12
CA GLY A 17 -0.96 -0.60 8.27
C GLY A 17 0.40 -1.22 7.93
N VAL A 18 0.47 -1.97 6.82
CA VAL A 18 1.69 -2.68 6.39
C VAL A 18 2.65 -1.85 5.53
N THR A 19 2.33 -0.58 5.25
CA THR A 19 3.19 0.33 4.46
C THR A 19 3.58 1.56 5.28
N ARG A 20 2.80 2.63 5.22
CA ARG A 20 3.09 3.93 5.85
C ARG A 20 3.22 3.82 7.37
N HIS A 21 2.29 3.10 8.01
CA HIS A 21 2.29 2.97 9.46
C HIS A 21 3.40 2.05 9.96
N ALA A 22 3.67 0.95 9.25
CA ALA A 22 4.83 0.09 9.52
C ALA A 22 6.16 0.86 9.39
N ALA A 23 6.35 1.64 8.32
CA ALA A 23 7.55 2.45 8.14
C ALA A 23 7.74 3.45 9.30
N ARG A 24 6.66 4.15 9.69
CA ARG A 24 6.67 5.05 10.86
C ARG A 24 7.02 4.32 12.16
N ALA A 25 6.43 3.14 12.41
CA ALA A 25 6.68 2.36 13.62
C ALA A 25 8.14 1.90 13.72
N LEU A 26 8.77 1.65 12.57
CA LEU A 26 10.18 1.25 12.47
C LEU A 26 11.15 2.45 12.38
N GLY A 27 10.67 3.69 12.46
CA GLY A 27 11.52 4.89 12.33
C GLY A 27 12.09 5.12 10.92
N LEU A 28 11.50 4.48 9.90
CA LEU A 28 11.95 4.56 8.52
C LEU A 28 11.23 5.72 7.83
N THR A 29 11.98 6.74 7.44
CA THR A 29 11.45 7.96 6.80
C THR A 29 11.57 7.94 5.28
N ASP A 30 12.33 7.00 4.72
CA ASP A 30 12.65 6.89 3.31
C ASP A 30 11.70 5.97 2.54
N ARG A 31 10.77 5.26 3.19
CA ARG A 31 9.86 4.28 2.55
C ARG A 31 8.46 4.23 3.17
N GLY A 32 7.61 3.35 2.64
CA GLY A 32 6.23 3.15 3.09
C GLY A 32 5.18 4.02 2.38
N VAL A 33 5.60 4.89 1.46
CA VAL A 33 4.74 5.69 0.58
C VAL A 33 5.42 5.83 -0.78
N LEU A 34 4.64 5.78 -1.87
CA LEU A 34 5.11 6.08 -3.21
C LEU A 34 5.19 7.61 -3.39
N SER A 35 6.40 8.15 -3.38
CA SER A 35 6.66 9.57 -3.61
C SER A 35 8.09 9.78 -4.12
N ALA A 36 8.30 10.83 -4.92
CA ALA A 36 9.63 11.17 -5.42
C ALA A 36 10.61 11.41 -4.26
N GLY A 37 11.85 10.92 -4.41
CA GLY A 37 12.88 11.01 -3.38
C GLY A 37 12.75 9.98 -2.24
N LYS A 38 11.75 9.09 -2.28
CA LYS A 38 11.68 7.90 -1.41
C LYS A 38 12.34 6.70 -2.09
N ARG A 39 12.77 5.74 -1.28
CA ARG A 39 13.32 4.46 -1.73
C ARG A 39 12.29 3.76 -2.62
N ALA A 40 12.75 3.26 -3.77
CA ALA A 40 11.92 2.59 -4.76
C ALA A 40 11.65 1.13 -4.36
N ASP A 41 10.93 0.96 -3.25
CA ASP A 41 10.41 -0.32 -2.77
C ASP A 41 8.90 -0.36 -3.03
N PHE A 42 8.49 -1.15 -4.02
CA PHE A 42 7.10 -1.28 -4.40
C PHE A 42 6.83 -2.61 -5.07
N VAL A 43 5.55 -2.95 -5.18
CA VAL A 43 5.11 -4.17 -5.84
C VAL A 43 4.07 -3.76 -6.88
N LEU A 44 4.15 -4.35 -8.06
CA LEU A 44 3.16 -4.19 -9.12
C LEU A 44 2.12 -5.32 -8.99
N TRP A 45 0.87 -4.96 -8.76
CA TRP A 45 -0.24 -5.90 -8.59
C TRP A 45 -1.23 -5.70 -9.74
N GLU A 46 -1.81 -6.79 -10.21
CA GLU A 46 -2.93 -6.76 -11.16
C GLU A 46 -4.24 -6.88 -10.37
N VAL A 47 -4.74 -5.74 -9.90
CA VAL A 47 -5.98 -5.63 -9.13
C VAL A 47 -6.75 -4.39 -9.56
N GLU A 48 -8.07 -4.39 -9.40
CA GLU A 48 -8.91 -3.24 -9.76
C GLU A 48 -8.90 -2.17 -8.66
N SER A 49 -8.72 -2.60 -7.40
CA SER A 49 -8.72 -1.73 -6.23
C SER A 49 -7.74 -2.20 -5.15
N PRO A 50 -7.19 -1.27 -4.33
CA PRO A 50 -6.31 -1.65 -3.22
C PRO A 50 -6.97 -2.51 -2.12
N ALA A 51 -8.31 -2.50 -2.03
CA ALA A 51 -9.04 -3.27 -1.03
C ALA A 51 -8.94 -4.79 -1.28
N GLU A 52 -8.81 -5.20 -2.54
CA GLU A 52 -8.64 -6.61 -2.92
C GLU A 52 -7.42 -7.24 -2.28
N LEU A 53 -6.35 -6.47 -2.02
CA LEU A 53 -5.13 -6.99 -1.41
C LEU A 53 -5.33 -7.51 0.01
N SER A 54 -6.36 -6.98 0.70
CA SER A 54 -6.69 -7.38 2.07
C SER A 54 -7.80 -8.43 2.11
N TYR A 55 -8.59 -8.54 1.05
CA TYR A 55 -9.76 -9.42 0.99
C TYR A 55 -9.47 -10.75 0.29
N ALA A 56 -8.69 -10.72 -0.79
CA ALA A 56 -8.42 -11.87 -1.65
C ALA A 56 -7.35 -12.79 -1.03
N MET A 57 -7.71 -13.51 0.04
CA MET A 57 -6.85 -14.52 0.65
C MET A 57 -6.75 -15.75 -0.26
N GLY A 58 -5.53 -16.08 -0.70
CA GLY A 58 -5.23 -17.28 -1.48
C GLY A 58 -4.94 -17.05 -2.97
N SER A 59 -5.24 -15.87 -3.51
CA SER A 59 -4.77 -15.44 -4.83
C SER A 59 -3.48 -14.62 -4.70
N ASN A 60 -2.55 -14.77 -5.65
CA ASN A 60 -1.35 -13.92 -5.73
C ASN A 60 -1.35 -13.14 -7.06
N PRO A 61 -1.95 -11.94 -7.12
CA PRO A 61 -1.96 -11.09 -8.32
C PRO A 61 -0.66 -10.26 -8.48
N CYS A 62 0.43 -10.65 -7.81
CA CYS A 62 1.71 -9.97 -7.94
C CYS A 62 2.33 -10.22 -9.32
N ARG A 63 2.64 -9.14 -10.04
CA ARG A 63 3.34 -9.19 -11.33
C ARG A 63 4.85 -8.99 -11.21
N ALA A 64 5.28 -8.10 -10.31
CA ALA A 64 6.69 -7.80 -10.12
C ALA A 64 6.93 -7.17 -8.75
N VAL A 65 8.10 -7.42 -8.19
CA VAL A 65 8.55 -6.84 -6.92
C VAL A 65 9.80 -6.01 -7.19
N TYR A 66 9.82 -4.77 -6.72
CA TYR A 66 10.97 -3.87 -6.82
C TYR A 66 11.51 -3.56 -5.43
N VAL A 67 12.82 -3.74 -5.25
CA VAL A 67 13.55 -3.39 -4.04
C VAL A 67 14.75 -2.54 -4.44
N GLU A 68 14.84 -1.33 -3.91
CA GLU A 68 15.86 -0.33 -4.30
C GLU A 68 15.89 -0.07 -5.81
N GLY A 69 14.72 -0.11 -6.46
CA GLY A 69 14.59 0.09 -7.90
C GLY A 69 15.08 -1.09 -8.75
N ARG A 70 15.39 -2.24 -8.13
CA ARG A 70 15.74 -3.48 -8.84
C ARG A 70 14.60 -4.47 -8.74
N GLU A 71 14.21 -5.02 -9.88
CA GLU A 71 13.24 -6.13 -9.93
C GLU A 71 13.82 -7.38 -9.25
N ARG A 72 12.96 -8.12 -8.54
CA ARG A 72 13.30 -9.27 -7.71
C ARG A 72 12.57 -10.53 -8.16
#